data_AF-A0A9E5TGS3-F1
#
_entry.id   AF-A0A9E5TGS3-F1
#
_cell.length_a   1.000
_cell.length_b   1.000
_cell.length_c   1.000
_cell.angle_alpha   90.00
_cell.angle_beta   90.00
_cell.angle_gamma   90.00
#
_symmetry.space_group_name_H-M   'P 1'
#
loop_
_entity.id
_entity.type
_entity.pdbx_description
1 polymer ?
#
loop_
_entity_poly.entity_id
_entity_poly.type
_entity_poly.pdbx_seq_one_letter_code
_entity_poly.pdbx_strand_id
1 'polypeptide(L)'
;CGIIQSGAAANLIFDMHNEYAFDKQTEDGHWVRGLRELLGSRVLVYSLDAQAAARRNVDVTLTVGLNQIEAEDIMLLADELDLTATTAATAGLLVDLYGGNWLQQLLGMSSDDLAGFCQSSGAHPEATKALQRKLRDVQRRAYIQEEAPFSLIDEMVTALGKGRNIILEFGRHSTPLDYMLVANIVTRRIR
;
A
#
# COMPACT_ATOMS: atom_id res chain seq x y z
N CYS A 1 -17.16 -4.55 21.39
CA CYS A 1 -16.86 -5.41 20.23
C CYS A 1 -18.09 -6.22 19.81
N GLY A 2 -18.95 -5.68 18.94
CA GLY A 2 -20.22 -6.34 18.58
C GLY A 2 -20.22 -7.12 17.26
N ILE A 3 -19.49 -6.65 16.25
CA ILE A 3 -19.57 -7.18 14.88
C ILE A 3 -18.65 -8.39 14.67
N ILE A 4 -17.39 -8.31 15.09
CA ILE A 4 -16.45 -9.43 14.96
C ILE A 4 -16.89 -10.63 15.80
N GLN A 5 -17.33 -10.38 17.04
CA GLN A 5 -17.74 -11.44 17.96
C GLN A 5 -19.03 -12.14 17.51
N SER A 6 -19.96 -11.41 16.90
CA SER A 6 -21.21 -11.98 16.36
C SER A 6 -21.03 -12.66 15.00
N GLY A 7 -19.89 -12.46 14.32
CA GLY A 7 -19.66 -12.97 12.97
C GLY A 7 -20.56 -12.31 11.92
N ALA A 8 -21.15 -11.16 12.23
CA ALA A 8 -22.12 -10.49 11.35
C ALA A 8 -21.48 -9.88 10.10
N ALA A 9 -20.17 -9.57 10.14
CA ALA A 9 -19.40 -9.08 9.00
C ALA A 9 -17.89 -9.36 9.16
N ALA A 10 -17.18 -9.40 8.03
CA ALA A 10 -15.71 -9.28 8.03
C ALA A 10 -15.31 -7.81 8.18
N ASN A 11 -14.28 -7.56 8.97
CA ASN A 11 -13.76 -6.22 9.24
C ASN A 11 -12.32 -6.12 8.75
N LEU A 12 -11.99 -5.03 8.07
CA LEU A 12 -10.62 -4.62 7.77
C LEU A 12 -10.27 -3.39 8.61
N ILE A 13 -9.23 -3.49 9.43
CA ILE A 13 -8.77 -2.43 10.31
C ILE A 13 -7.37 -2.00 9.86
N PHE A 14 -7.21 -0.73 9.48
CA PHE A 14 -5.90 -0.13 9.23
C PHE A 14 -5.34 0.38 10.56
N ASP A 15 -4.26 -0.23 11.05
CA ASP A 15 -3.65 0.06 12.35
C ASP A 15 -2.31 0.78 12.19
N MET A 16 -2.36 2.11 12.26
CA MET A 16 -1.18 2.98 12.14
C MET A 16 -0.31 3.02 13.40
N HIS A 17 -0.87 2.65 14.55
CA HIS A 17 -0.23 2.80 15.85
C HIS A 17 0.12 1.46 16.52
N ASN A 18 -0.20 0.35 15.87
CA ASN A 18 0.02 -1.02 16.32
C ASN A 18 -0.62 -1.28 17.69
N GLU A 19 -1.86 -0.84 17.86
CA GLU A 19 -2.61 -0.86 19.12
C GLU A 19 -3.69 -1.94 19.18
N TYR A 20 -4.13 -2.44 18.03
CA TYR A 20 -5.34 -3.27 17.96
C TYR A 20 -5.05 -4.76 17.88
N ALA A 21 -3.93 -5.18 17.29
CA ALA A 21 -3.68 -6.60 17.07
C ALA A 21 -3.28 -7.35 18.35
N PHE A 22 -2.28 -6.85 19.06
CA PHE A 22 -1.64 -7.51 20.20
C PHE A 22 -1.81 -6.72 21.50
N ASP A 23 -1.61 -7.39 22.63
CA ASP A 23 -1.69 -6.76 23.95
C ASP A 23 -0.71 -5.58 24.06
N LYS A 24 -1.21 -4.47 24.60
CA LYS A 24 -0.44 -3.24 24.81
C LYS A 24 -0.69 -2.71 26.22
N GLN A 25 0.37 -2.22 26.83
CA GLN A 25 0.27 -1.46 28.08
C GLN A 25 -0.02 0.01 27.73
N THR A 26 -1.06 0.58 28.34
CA THR A 26 -1.41 2.00 28.19
C THR A 26 -0.43 2.89 28.94
N GLU A 27 -0.45 4.19 28.65
CA GLU A 27 0.35 5.18 29.37
C GLU A 27 0.08 5.19 30.87
N ASP A 28 -1.16 4.89 31.27
CA ASP A 28 -1.59 4.74 32.67
C ASP A 28 -1.20 3.39 33.31
N GLY A 29 -0.45 2.55 32.59
CA GLY A 29 0.07 1.27 33.09
C GLY A 29 -0.91 0.09 33.02
N HIS A 30 -2.12 0.29 32.50
CA HIS A 30 -3.13 -0.77 32.33
C HIS A 30 -2.85 -1.61 31.09
N TRP A 31 -3.08 -2.92 31.19
CA TRP A 31 -2.99 -3.81 30.03
C TRP A 31 -4.31 -3.88 29.28
N VAL A 32 -4.28 -3.54 28.00
CA VAL A 32 -5.40 -3.70 27.08
C VAL A 32 -5.12 -4.91 26.21
N ARG A 33 -6.12 -5.82 26.14
CA ARG A 33 -6.00 -7.02 25.32
C ARG A 33 -6.20 -6.71 23.85
N GLY A 34 -5.30 -7.24 23.01
CA GLY A 34 -5.40 -7.16 21.56
C GLY A 34 -6.53 -8.02 20.99
N LEU A 35 -7.01 -7.67 19.80
CA LEU A 35 -8.07 -8.39 19.12
C LEU A 35 -7.65 -9.82 18.73
N ARG A 36 -6.38 -10.04 18.38
CA ARG A 36 -5.85 -11.39 18.10
C ARG A 36 -5.89 -12.26 19.36
N GLU A 37 -5.58 -11.70 20.53
CA GLU A 37 -5.63 -12.44 21.81
C GLU A 37 -7.07 -12.72 22.26
N LEU A 38 -8.00 -11.79 22.01
CA LEU A 38 -9.41 -11.95 22.37
C LEU A 38 -10.17 -12.92 21.45
N LEU A 39 -9.85 -12.91 20.16
CA LEU A 39 -10.66 -13.56 19.12
C LEU A 39 -9.92 -14.69 18.41
N GLY A 40 -8.65 -14.89 18.77
CA GLY A 40 -7.78 -15.96 18.31
C GLY A 40 -7.64 -15.94 16.80
N SER A 41 -7.73 -17.13 16.21
CA SER A 41 -7.63 -17.28 14.77
C SER A 41 -8.74 -16.59 13.99
N ARG A 42 -9.76 -15.94 14.57
CA ARG A 42 -10.78 -15.20 13.78
C ARG A 42 -10.29 -13.88 13.20
N VAL A 43 -9.13 -13.40 13.65
CA VAL A 43 -8.48 -12.16 13.23
C VAL A 43 -7.14 -12.51 12.62
N LEU A 44 -6.92 -12.24 11.34
CA LEU A 44 -5.62 -12.32 10.68
C LEU A 44 -4.87 -11.00 10.86
N VAL A 45 -3.56 -11.06 11.08
CA VAL A 45 -2.68 -9.90 11.22
C VAL A 45 -1.73 -9.86 10.03
N TYR A 46 -1.88 -8.83 9.20
CA TYR A 46 -0.98 -8.47 8.12
C TYR A 46 -0.10 -7.32 8.61
N SER A 47 1.20 -7.35 8.32
CA SER A 47 2.12 -6.28 8.73
C SER A 47 2.98 -5.79 7.58
N LEU A 48 3.07 -4.47 7.39
CA LEU A 48 4.00 -3.83 6.44
C LEU A 48 5.44 -3.78 6.96
N ASP A 49 5.65 -4.02 8.26
CA ASP A 49 6.97 -3.95 8.88
C ASP A 49 7.53 -5.36 9.09
N ALA A 50 8.39 -5.80 8.17
CA ALA A 50 9.06 -7.09 8.23
C ALA A 50 9.83 -7.32 9.56
N GLN A 51 10.33 -6.26 10.21
CA GLN A 51 11.04 -6.40 11.49
C GLN A 51 10.06 -6.64 12.64
N ALA A 52 8.92 -5.94 12.65
CA ALA A 52 7.86 -6.19 13.61
C ALA A 52 7.25 -7.58 13.41
N ALA A 53 7.00 -7.96 12.15
CA ALA A 53 6.52 -9.26 11.74
C ALA A 53 7.45 -10.41 12.16
N ALA A 54 8.76 -10.23 12.16
CA ALA A 54 9.70 -11.25 12.63
C ALA A 54 9.70 -11.41 14.16
N ARG A 55 9.31 -10.38 14.91
CA ARG A 55 9.29 -10.37 16.38
C ARG A 55 7.95 -10.80 16.96
N ARG A 56 6.88 -10.68 16.20
CA ARG A 56 5.50 -10.97 16.59
C ARG A 56 4.95 -12.09 15.72
N ASN A 57 4.02 -12.89 16.25
CA ASN A 57 3.40 -13.96 15.47
C ASN A 57 2.30 -13.42 14.54
N VAL A 58 2.69 -12.57 13.57
CA VAL A 58 1.80 -12.08 12.52
C VAL A 58 1.54 -13.19 11.49
N ASP A 59 0.42 -13.14 10.79
CA ASP A 59 0.07 -14.16 9.80
C ASP A 59 0.73 -13.90 8.44
N VAL A 60 0.88 -12.63 8.03
CA VAL A 60 1.48 -12.24 6.74
C VAL A 60 2.35 -10.99 6.87
N THR A 61 3.55 -11.03 6.28
CA THR A 61 4.34 -9.81 6.01
C THR A 61 3.95 -9.29 4.64
N LEU A 62 3.27 -8.14 4.61
CA LEU A 62 2.72 -7.55 3.38
C LEU A 62 3.81 -6.80 2.61
N THR A 63 3.98 -7.17 1.35
CA THR A 63 4.75 -6.42 0.35
C THR A 63 3.90 -6.12 -0.88
N VAL A 64 4.27 -5.08 -1.61
CA VAL A 64 3.56 -4.60 -2.81
C VAL A 64 4.57 -4.41 -3.94
N GLY A 65 4.28 -5.02 -5.08
CA GLY A 65 5.09 -4.84 -6.30
C GLY A 65 4.76 -3.55 -7.02
N LEU A 66 5.73 -2.92 -7.70
CA LEU A 66 5.46 -1.76 -8.56
C LEU A 66 4.45 -2.09 -9.66
N ASN A 67 4.45 -3.34 -10.14
CA ASN A 67 3.48 -3.90 -11.10
C ASN A 67 2.05 -4.05 -10.54
N GLN A 68 1.83 -3.76 -9.26
CA GLN A 68 0.52 -3.85 -8.60
C GLN A 68 -0.10 -2.47 -8.31
N ILE A 69 0.65 -1.39 -8.56
CA ILE A 69 0.27 -0.01 -8.30
C ILE A 69 -0.26 0.62 -9.59
N GLU A 70 -1.51 1.06 -9.56
CA GLU A 70 -2.15 1.75 -10.69
C GLU A 70 -1.92 3.26 -10.62
N ALA A 71 -2.05 3.96 -11.75
CA ALA A 71 -1.86 5.40 -11.77
C ALA A 71 -2.87 6.10 -10.86
N GLU A 72 -4.10 5.60 -10.80
CA GLU A 72 -5.17 6.09 -9.93
C GLU A 72 -4.80 6.02 -8.45
N ASP A 73 -4.09 4.96 -8.03
CA ASP A 73 -3.63 4.81 -6.65
C ASP A 73 -2.66 5.94 -6.27
N ILE A 74 -1.88 6.43 -7.24
CA ILE A 74 -0.95 7.56 -7.11
C ILE A 74 -1.65 8.91 -7.27
N MET A 75 -2.65 9.02 -8.16
CA MET A 75 -3.38 10.28 -8.38
C MET A 75 -4.18 10.68 -7.13
N LEU A 76 -4.66 9.70 -6.37
CA LEU A 76 -5.27 9.92 -5.06
C LEU A 76 -4.28 10.39 -3.98
N LEU A 77 -2.98 10.43 -4.28
CA LEU A 77 -1.89 10.94 -3.44
C LEU A 77 -1.31 12.26 -3.99
N ALA A 78 -2.05 12.96 -4.84
CA ALA A 78 -1.53 14.12 -5.54
C ALA A 78 -1.00 15.19 -4.58
N ASP A 79 -1.68 15.45 -3.47
CA ASP A 79 -1.23 16.46 -2.50
C ASP A 79 0.00 15.98 -1.72
N GLU A 80 0.03 14.72 -1.28
CA GLU A 80 1.15 14.13 -0.52
C GLU A 80 2.44 14.03 -1.34
N LEU A 81 2.30 13.81 -2.65
CA LEU A 81 3.40 13.76 -3.60
C LEU A 81 3.63 15.11 -4.31
N ASP A 82 2.82 16.14 -4.05
CA ASP A 82 2.86 17.46 -4.70
C ASP A 82 2.70 17.37 -6.24
N LEU A 83 1.88 16.44 -6.73
CA LEU A 83 1.65 16.20 -8.16
C LEU A 83 0.83 17.34 -8.77
N THR A 84 1.28 17.81 -9.93
CA THR A 84 0.57 18.80 -10.73
C THR A 84 -0.41 18.15 -11.70
N ALA A 85 -1.37 18.91 -12.23
CA ALA A 85 -2.27 18.41 -13.29
C ALA A 85 -1.49 17.91 -14.53
N THR A 86 -0.38 18.55 -14.89
CA THR A 86 0.50 18.10 -15.97
C THR A 86 1.13 16.74 -15.66
N THR A 87 1.49 16.51 -14.40
CA THR A 87 2.07 15.25 -13.94
C THR A 87 1.05 14.12 -14.00
N ALA A 88 -0.22 14.39 -13.70
CA ALA A 88 -1.31 13.44 -13.85
C ALA A 88 -1.52 13.05 -15.33
N ALA A 89 -1.51 14.02 -16.25
CA ALA A 89 -1.59 13.76 -17.68
C ALA A 89 -0.43 12.88 -18.18
N THR A 90 0.80 13.13 -17.70
CA THR A 90 1.96 12.27 -18.00
C THR A 90 1.76 10.83 -17.50
N ALA A 91 1.20 10.63 -16.31
CA ALA A 91 0.90 9.29 -15.80
C ALA A 91 -0.08 8.53 -16.72
N GLY A 92 -1.10 9.22 -17.23
CA GLY A 92 -2.02 8.65 -18.24
C GLY A 92 -1.30 8.19 -19.50
N LEU A 93 -0.41 9.01 -20.06
CA LEU A 93 0.38 8.64 -21.25
C LEU A 93 1.31 7.42 -21.00
N LEU A 94 1.84 7.29 -19.79
CA LEU A 94 2.63 6.11 -19.41
C LEU A 94 1.75 4.86 -19.32
N VAL A 95 0.55 4.97 -18.77
CA VAL A 95 -0.41 3.86 -18.71
C VAL A 95 -0.87 3.45 -20.11
N ASP A 96 -1.16 4.39 -20.99
CA ASP A 96 -1.56 4.11 -22.38
C ASP A 96 -0.50 3.30 -23.15
N LEU A 97 0.79 3.58 -22.88
CA LEU A 97 1.90 2.94 -23.58
C LEU A 97 2.38 1.64 -22.92
N TYR A 98 2.40 1.58 -21.59
CA TYR A 98 3.04 0.49 -20.83
C TYR A 98 2.06 -0.33 -19.98
N GLY A 99 0.79 0.05 -19.92
CA GLY A 99 -0.25 -0.64 -19.16
C GLY A 99 0.11 -0.78 -17.68
N GLY A 100 -0.10 -1.98 -17.13
CA GLY A 100 0.20 -2.28 -15.71
C GLY A 100 1.68 -2.14 -15.31
N ASN A 101 2.59 -2.08 -16.28
CA ASN A 101 4.03 -1.93 -16.03
C ASN A 101 4.50 -0.46 -16.08
N TRP A 102 3.59 0.51 -16.24
CA TRP A 102 3.91 1.94 -16.38
C TRP A 102 4.90 2.45 -15.34
N LEU A 103 4.72 2.04 -14.08
CA LEU A 103 5.53 2.51 -12.96
C LEU A 103 6.96 1.96 -13.02
N GLN A 104 7.10 0.66 -13.27
CA GLN A 104 8.40 0.02 -13.45
C GLN A 104 9.15 0.63 -14.65
N GLN A 105 8.44 0.82 -15.77
CA GLN A 105 9.01 1.42 -16.97
C GLN A 105 9.49 2.85 -16.69
N LEU A 106 8.64 3.70 -16.12
CA LEU A 106 9.02 5.07 -15.77
C LEU A 106 10.24 5.11 -14.86
N LEU A 107 10.29 4.29 -13.80
CA LEU A 107 11.39 4.30 -12.84
C LEU A 107 12.70 3.72 -13.41
N GLY A 108 12.60 2.84 -14.41
CA GLY A 108 13.72 2.26 -15.13
C GLY A 108 14.29 3.13 -16.25
N MET A 109 13.53 4.10 -16.76
CA MET A 109 13.98 4.99 -17.85
C MET A 109 15.22 5.81 -17.44
N SER A 110 16.24 5.77 -18.30
CA SER A 110 17.35 6.71 -18.26
C SER A 110 16.91 8.11 -18.73
N SER A 111 17.82 9.09 -18.63
CA SER A 111 17.57 10.44 -19.17
C SER A 111 17.27 10.43 -20.67
N ASP A 112 17.92 9.56 -21.43
CA ASP A 112 17.73 9.45 -22.88
C ASP A 112 16.39 8.77 -23.20
N ASP A 113 16.03 7.72 -22.44
CA ASP A 113 14.73 7.05 -22.58
C ASP A 113 13.57 8.00 -22.25
N LEU A 114 13.71 8.81 -21.20
CA LEU A 114 12.73 9.85 -20.85
C LEU A 114 12.56 10.85 -21.99
N ALA A 115 13.66 11.29 -22.62
CA ALA A 115 13.60 12.21 -23.75
C ALA A 115 12.88 11.57 -24.94
N GLY A 116 13.18 10.30 -25.26
CA GLY A 116 12.51 9.54 -26.31
C GLY A 116 11.01 9.32 -26.04
N PHE A 117 10.64 9.00 -24.80
CA PHE A 117 9.26 8.90 -24.38
C PHE A 117 8.52 10.25 -24.57
N CYS A 118 9.11 11.35 -24.12
CA CYS A 118 8.47 12.67 -24.24
C CYS A 118 8.29 13.09 -25.72
N GLN A 119 9.27 12.79 -26.57
CA GLN A 119 9.20 13.09 -27.99
C GLN A 119 8.12 12.28 -28.72
N SER A 120 7.94 11.01 -28.36
CA SER A 120 7.00 10.10 -29.02
C SER A 120 5.57 10.20 -28.49
N SER A 121 5.38 10.40 -27.19
CA SER A 121 4.07 10.49 -26.54
C SER A 121 3.49 11.91 -26.45
N GLY A 122 4.33 12.94 -26.61
CA GLY A 122 3.95 14.32 -26.34
C GLY A 122 3.91 14.70 -24.86
N ALA A 123 4.38 13.83 -23.95
CA ALA A 123 4.48 14.14 -22.53
C ALA A 123 5.44 15.33 -22.27
N HIS A 124 5.10 16.17 -21.29
CA HIS A 124 5.93 17.32 -20.94
C HIS A 124 7.25 16.85 -20.27
N PRO A 125 8.44 17.20 -20.80
CA PRO A 125 9.71 16.65 -20.30
C PRO A 125 9.95 16.88 -18.81
N GLU A 126 9.78 18.12 -18.34
CA GLU A 126 10.03 18.44 -16.93
C GLU A 126 9.00 17.84 -15.97
N ALA A 127 7.74 17.66 -16.41
CA ALA A 127 6.71 17.01 -15.61
C ALA A 127 7.01 15.50 -15.49
N THR A 128 7.48 14.88 -16.57
CA THR A 128 7.88 13.46 -16.58
C THR A 128 9.07 13.21 -15.65
N LYS A 129 10.10 14.06 -15.71
CA LYS A 129 11.24 13.99 -14.76
C LYS A 129 10.80 14.23 -13.31
N ALA A 130 9.90 15.20 -13.08
CA ALA A 130 9.38 15.48 -11.75
C ALA A 130 8.57 14.29 -11.20
N LEU A 131 7.71 13.68 -12.03
CA LEU A 131 6.96 12.47 -11.71
C LEU A 131 7.90 11.32 -11.34
N GLN A 132 8.89 11.02 -12.21
CA GLN A 132 9.86 9.96 -11.94
C GLN A 132 10.58 10.18 -10.60
N ARG A 133 11.06 11.41 -10.34
CA ARG A 133 11.73 11.74 -9.08
C ARG A 133 10.83 11.50 -7.86
N LYS A 134 9.57 11.94 -7.91
CA LYS A 134 8.60 11.79 -6.83
C LYS A 134 8.24 10.32 -6.60
N LEU A 135 8.07 9.55 -7.66
CA LEU A 135 7.75 8.12 -7.56
C LEU A 135 8.93 7.24 -7.14
N ARG A 136 10.17 7.72 -7.26
CA ARG A 136 11.31 7.08 -6.58
C ARG A 136 11.12 7.09 -5.06
N ASP A 137 10.37 8.02 -4.48
CA ASP A 137 10.13 8.05 -3.03
C ASP A 137 9.17 6.94 -2.59
N VAL A 138 8.25 6.55 -3.48
CA VAL A 138 7.41 5.36 -3.34
C VAL A 138 8.25 4.09 -3.47
N GLN A 139 9.10 4.00 -4.51
CA GLN A 139 9.99 2.85 -4.73
C GLN A 139 10.91 2.55 -3.53
N ARG A 140 11.34 3.58 -2.78
CA ARG A 140 12.25 3.42 -1.64
C ARG A 140 11.58 2.90 -0.36
N ARG A 141 10.26 2.71 -0.35
CA ARG A 141 9.56 2.17 0.84
C ARG A 141 9.91 0.70 1.03
N ALA A 142 10.16 0.30 2.28
CA ALA A 142 10.69 -1.03 2.57
C ALA A 142 9.72 -2.19 2.26
N TYR A 143 8.42 -1.90 2.16
CA TYR A 143 7.39 -2.86 1.76
C TYR A 143 7.12 -2.85 0.25
N ILE A 144 7.82 -1.99 -0.51
CA ILE A 144 7.73 -1.93 -1.97
C ILE A 144 8.86 -2.76 -2.57
N GLN A 145 8.50 -3.63 -3.52
CA GLN A 145 9.44 -4.43 -4.29
C GLN A 145 9.30 -4.14 -5.78
N GLU A 146 10.36 -4.40 -6.54
CA GLU A 146 10.37 -4.11 -7.98
C GLU A 146 9.23 -4.84 -8.69
N GLU A 147 9.10 -6.15 -8.48
CA GLU A 147 8.03 -6.97 -9.03
C GLU A 147 7.52 -7.96 -7.98
N ALA A 148 6.21 -8.11 -7.90
CA ALA A 148 5.55 -9.12 -7.07
C ALA A 148 4.74 -10.07 -7.96
N PRO A 149 5.11 -11.37 -8.02
CA PRO A 149 4.44 -12.35 -8.89
C PRO A 149 3.04 -12.73 -8.41
N PHE A 150 2.75 -12.51 -7.13
CA PHE A 150 1.42 -12.69 -6.53
C PHE A 150 1.07 -11.46 -5.69
N SER A 151 -0.23 -11.16 -5.57
CA SER A 151 -0.70 -10.06 -4.74
C SER A 151 -1.16 -10.58 -3.38
N LEU A 152 -0.41 -10.23 -2.34
CA LEU A 152 -0.81 -10.45 -0.95
C LEU A 152 -2.06 -9.64 -0.57
N ILE A 153 -2.34 -8.55 -1.31
CA ILE A 153 -3.59 -7.79 -1.17
C ILE A 153 -4.78 -8.59 -1.71
N ASP A 154 -4.65 -9.31 -2.84
CA ASP A 154 -5.71 -10.21 -3.31
C ASP A 154 -5.98 -11.36 -2.33
N GLU A 155 -4.92 -11.90 -1.73
CA GLU A 155 -5.06 -12.90 -0.68
C GLU A 155 -5.83 -12.33 0.53
N MET A 156 -5.48 -11.11 0.94
CA MET A 156 -6.16 -10.38 2.01
C MET A 156 -7.64 -10.16 1.69
N VAL A 157 -7.98 -9.70 0.49
CA VAL A 157 -9.37 -9.52 0.04
C VAL A 157 -10.12 -10.85 -0.03
N THR A 158 -9.46 -11.92 -0.51
CA THR A 158 -10.02 -13.26 -0.51
C THR A 158 -10.33 -13.75 0.91
N ALA A 159 -9.46 -13.46 1.87
CA ALA A 159 -9.70 -13.78 3.27
C ALA A 159 -10.88 -12.97 3.85
N LEU A 160 -10.99 -11.67 3.54
CA LEU A 160 -12.16 -10.86 3.91
C LEU A 160 -13.46 -11.46 3.34
N GLY A 161 -13.46 -11.86 2.07
CA GLY A 161 -14.60 -12.51 1.42
C GLY A 161 -15.01 -13.84 2.06
N LYS A 162 -14.08 -14.52 2.76
CA LYS A 162 -14.33 -15.74 3.56
C LYS A 162 -14.77 -15.45 4.99
N GLY A 163 -15.13 -14.21 5.32
CA GLY A 163 -15.59 -13.82 6.65
C GLY A 163 -14.46 -13.64 7.68
N ARG A 164 -13.20 -13.58 7.24
CA ARG A 164 -12.05 -13.38 8.13
C ARG A 164 -11.90 -11.90 8.44
N ASN A 165 -11.57 -11.58 9.69
CA ASN A 165 -11.29 -10.21 10.10
C ASN A 165 -9.80 -9.97 9.93
N ILE A 166 -9.42 -8.79 9.49
CA ILE A 166 -8.03 -8.47 9.15
C ILE A 166 -7.63 -7.19 9.85
N ILE A 167 -6.48 -7.22 10.49
CA ILE A 167 -5.77 -6.05 10.97
C ILE A 167 -4.54 -5.89 10.09
N LEU A 168 -4.42 -4.74 9.44
CA LEU A 168 -3.25 -4.34 8.68
C LEU A 168 -2.43 -3.36 9.52
N GLU A 169 -1.37 -3.87 10.13
CA GLU A 169 -0.40 -3.11 10.92
C GLU A 169 0.62 -2.41 10.04
N PHE A 170 0.76 -1.10 10.21
CA PHE A 170 1.76 -0.32 9.49
C PHE A 170 3.14 -0.36 10.16
N GLY A 171 3.23 -0.75 11.43
CA GLY A 171 4.50 -0.84 12.14
C GLY A 171 5.19 0.53 12.19
N ARG A 172 6.46 0.58 11.78
CA ARG A 172 7.23 1.82 11.63
C ARG A 172 6.84 2.68 10.41
N HIS A 173 5.99 2.19 9.52
CA HIS A 173 5.59 2.88 8.28
C HIS A 173 4.40 3.80 8.53
N SER A 174 4.61 4.86 9.31
CA SER A 174 3.53 5.69 9.83
C SER A 174 3.37 7.03 9.13
N THR A 175 3.93 7.21 7.92
CA THR A 175 3.76 8.48 7.19
C THR A 175 2.39 8.53 6.49
N PRO A 176 1.79 9.72 6.28
CA PRO A 176 0.53 9.83 5.52
C PRO A 176 0.61 9.16 4.15
N LEU A 177 1.76 9.27 3.47
CA LEU A 177 2.00 8.59 2.19
C LEU A 177 1.88 7.06 2.31
N ASP A 178 2.45 6.46 3.35
CA ASP A 178 2.38 4.99 3.54
C ASP A 178 0.92 4.55 3.70
N TYR A 179 0.19 5.25 4.58
CA TYR A 179 -1.22 4.98 4.84
C TYR A 179 -2.05 5.08 3.58
N MET A 180 -2.01 6.23 2.90
CA MET A 180 -2.89 6.49 1.77
C MET A 180 -2.54 5.59 0.59
N LEU A 181 -1.25 5.33 0.31
CA LEU A 181 -0.86 4.43 -0.76
C LEU A 181 -1.45 3.04 -0.56
N VAL A 182 -1.24 2.44 0.61
CA VAL A 182 -1.73 1.09 0.88
C VAL A 182 -3.25 1.08 0.97
N ALA A 183 -3.86 2.08 1.59
CA ALA A 183 -5.33 2.20 1.66
C ALA A 183 -5.96 2.31 0.26
N ASN A 184 -5.39 3.08 -0.65
CA ASN A 184 -5.88 3.23 -2.02
C ASN A 184 -5.86 1.89 -2.76
N ILE A 185 -4.70 1.20 -2.75
CA ILE A 185 -4.54 -0.09 -3.42
C ILE A 185 -5.51 -1.12 -2.85
N VAL A 186 -5.63 -1.20 -1.53
CA VAL A 186 -6.53 -2.14 -0.86
C VAL A 186 -8.00 -1.84 -1.18
N THR A 187 -8.40 -0.57 -1.11
CA THR A 187 -9.78 -0.15 -1.40
C THR A 187 -10.16 -0.46 -2.85
N ARG A 188 -9.24 -0.29 -3.80
CA ARG A 188 -9.45 -0.64 -5.19
C ARG A 188 -9.71 -2.13 -5.38
N ARG A 189 -9.01 -3.01 -4.65
CA ARG A 189 -9.17 -4.47 -4.74
C ARG A 189 -10.44 -5.01 -4.07
N ILE A 190 -11.04 -4.25 -3.15
CA ILE A 190 -12.27 -4.64 -2.45
C ILE A 190 -13.54 -4.38 -3.28
N ARG A 191 -13.47 -3.49 -4.29
CA ARG A 191 -14.62 -3.11 -5.12
C ARG A 191 -15.17 -4.24 -5.98
#